data_AF-A0A6H1JZ98-F1
#
_entry.id   AF-A0A6H1JZ98-F1
#
_cell.length_a   1.000
_cell.length_b   1.000
_cell.length_c   1.000
_cell.angle_alpha   90.00
_cell.angle_beta   90.00
_cell.angle_gamma   90.00
#
_symmetry.space_group_name_H-M   'P 1'
#
loop_
_entity.id
_entity.type
_entity.pdbx_description
1 polymer ?
#
loop_
_entity_poly.entity_id
_entity_poly.type
_entity_poly.pdbx_seq_one_letter_code
_entity_poly.pdbx_strand_id
1 'polypeptide(L)'
;MEESTQSAMTAGVPVTGEEMPEPPPEVIEAARTAPDHWLAMVDLTWRGEGPPPLWALIGQWRSGPTGEIEEWRDNPEYRPSPQMLDWSEPTDAVDGALQLAATGYGPGQDVSEALARAEVSVLVTATGSPLAAASPEGTPVIPVYTSQSYLESVGRLLYDRRPVADLVELLPPGHALYLNPTGPVSMLVDTEELRAALAGVSGTEARESAAPVAPRPGTGAGGAEPVGSGRGIGKPARAAKGSTVVGAGMAGSGMARGAN
;
A
#
# COMPACT_ATOMS: atom_id res chain seq x y z
N MET A 1 -2.53 32.43 9.25
CA MET A 1 -3.34 31.38 8.60
C MET A 1 -4.15 32.08 7.52
N GLU A 2 -4.12 31.63 6.28
CA GLU A 2 -4.92 32.23 5.20
C GLU A 2 -6.43 32.03 5.50
N GLU A 3 -7.26 33.00 5.13
CA GLU A 3 -8.71 33.04 5.42
C GLU A 3 -9.46 31.78 4.92
N SER A 4 -8.93 31.14 3.87
CA SER A 4 -9.44 29.87 3.32
C SER A 4 -9.17 28.65 4.23
N THR A 5 -8.02 28.59 4.92
CA THR A 5 -7.71 27.51 5.87
C THR A 5 -8.64 27.59 7.08
N GLN A 6 -8.90 28.81 7.56
CA GLN A 6 -9.80 29.06 8.69
C GLN A 6 -11.26 28.71 8.38
N SER A 7 -11.72 28.99 7.15
CA SER A 7 -13.09 28.68 6.70
C SER A 7 -13.36 27.18 6.59
N ALA A 8 -12.38 26.38 6.14
CA ALA A 8 -12.55 24.93 5.97
C ALA A 8 -12.47 24.16 7.30
N MET A 9 -11.57 24.54 8.22
CA MET A 9 -11.50 23.91 9.55
C MET A 9 -12.70 24.25 10.46
N THR A 10 -13.51 25.22 10.07
CA THR A 10 -14.79 25.55 10.74
C THR A 10 -15.91 24.54 10.40
N ALA A 11 -15.75 23.71 9.35
CA ALA A 11 -16.76 22.75 8.92
C ALA A 11 -16.80 21.45 9.75
N GLY A 12 -15.76 21.16 10.55
CA GLY A 12 -15.76 20.05 11.48
C GLY A 12 -16.84 20.21 12.56
N VAL A 13 -17.48 19.10 12.93
CA VAL A 13 -18.43 19.10 14.05
C VAL A 13 -17.64 19.31 15.35
N PRO A 14 -18.01 20.31 16.16
CA PRO A 14 -17.31 20.56 17.41
C PRO A 14 -17.64 19.48 18.44
N VAL A 15 -16.60 18.96 19.10
CA VAL A 15 -16.71 18.05 20.24
C VAL A 15 -16.08 18.68 21.47
N THR A 16 -16.61 18.34 22.64
CA THR A 16 -16.23 18.95 23.93
C THR A 16 -16.16 17.88 25.01
N GLY A 17 -15.35 18.10 26.06
CA GLY A 17 -15.28 17.19 27.21
C GLY A 17 -14.55 15.87 26.88
N GLU A 18 -15.06 14.75 27.39
CA GLU A 18 -14.38 13.43 27.30
C GLU A 18 -14.27 12.88 25.87
N GLU A 19 -15.03 13.43 24.92
CA GLU A 19 -14.98 13.02 23.50
C GLU A 19 -13.82 13.69 22.74
N MET A 20 -13.15 14.68 23.34
CA MET A 20 -12.03 15.35 22.71
C MET A 20 -10.76 14.47 22.74
N PRO A 21 -9.96 14.46 21.67
CA PRO A 21 -8.62 13.89 21.74
C PRO A 21 -7.79 14.63 22.79
N GLU A 22 -7.01 13.86 23.55
CA GLU A 22 -6.14 14.41 24.58
C GLU A 22 -5.08 15.32 23.92
N PRO A 23 -5.05 16.62 24.26
CA PRO A 23 -4.11 17.54 23.67
C PRO A 23 -2.68 17.24 24.16
N PRO A 24 -1.69 17.19 23.26
CA PRO A 24 -0.29 17.08 23.65
C PRO A 24 0.14 18.20 24.60
N PRO A 25 1.13 17.98 25.49
CA PRO A 25 1.58 18.98 26.45
C PRO A 25 1.96 20.33 25.80
N GLU A 26 2.59 20.30 24.62
CA GLU A 26 2.95 21.51 23.88
C GLU A 26 1.74 22.33 23.43
N VAL A 27 0.62 21.68 23.11
CA VAL A 27 -0.64 22.35 22.74
C VAL A 27 -1.25 23.01 23.97
N ILE A 28 -1.20 22.35 25.13
CA ILE A 28 -1.68 22.89 26.40
C ILE A 28 -0.89 24.15 26.78
N GLU A 29 0.44 24.12 26.67
CA GLU A 29 1.27 25.30 26.97
C GLU A 29 1.01 26.43 25.95
N ALA A 30 0.83 26.10 24.67
CA ALA A 30 0.48 27.09 23.66
C ALA A 30 -0.88 27.76 23.96
N ALA A 31 -1.90 26.98 24.35
CA ALA A 31 -3.24 27.46 24.70
C ALA A 31 -3.21 28.51 25.82
N ARG A 32 -2.38 28.31 26.85
CA ARG A 32 -2.20 29.27 27.96
C ARG A 32 -1.65 30.62 27.51
N THR A 33 -0.85 30.62 26.44
CA THR A 33 -0.25 31.85 25.90
C THR A 33 -1.08 32.50 24.80
N ALA A 34 -2.08 31.80 24.27
CA ALA A 34 -2.95 32.23 23.19
C ALA A 34 -4.42 31.96 23.54
N PRO A 35 -5.05 32.75 24.42
CA PRO A 35 -6.48 32.62 24.72
C PRO A 35 -7.34 32.96 23.50
N ASP A 36 -8.54 32.37 23.42
CA ASP A 36 -9.48 32.52 22.31
C ASP A 36 -8.87 32.21 20.92
N HIS A 37 -8.00 31.19 20.86
CA HIS A 37 -7.24 30.83 19.66
C HIS A 37 -7.46 29.39 19.21
N TRP A 38 -7.22 29.12 17.92
CA TRP A 38 -7.24 27.78 17.35
C TRP A 38 -5.83 27.23 17.18
N LEU A 39 -5.60 26.04 17.69
CA LEU A 39 -4.32 25.33 17.71
C LEU A 39 -4.45 24.08 16.84
N ALA A 40 -3.89 24.14 15.63
CA ALA A 40 -3.97 23.04 14.66
C ALA A 40 -3.01 21.90 15.00
N MET A 41 -3.46 20.66 14.82
CA MET A 41 -2.64 19.46 14.86
C MET A 41 -2.25 19.03 13.46
N VAL A 42 -0.96 18.82 13.22
CA VAL A 42 -0.39 18.41 11.93
C VAL A 42 -0.05 16.92 11.97
N ASP A 43 -0.32 16.20 10.89
CA ASP A 43 0.24 14.86 10.71
C ASP A 43 1.75 14.96 10.48
N LEU A 44 2.54 14.34 11.38
CA LEU A 44 4.00 14.43 11.38
C LEU A 44 4.67 13.76 10.17
N THR A 45 3.91 13.01 9.37
CA THR A 45 4.38 12.47 8.09
C THR A 45 4.59 13.58 7.05
N TRP A 46 3.91 14.72 7.19
CA TRP A 46 4.11 15.87 6.31
C TRP A 46 5.46 16.56 6.59
N ARG A 47 6.28 16.76 5.54
CA ARG A 47 7.64 17.33 5.64
C ARG A 47 7.87 18.56 4.74
N GLY A 48 6.80 19.24 4.34
CA GLY A 48 6.92 20.40 3.45
C GLY A 48 7.53 21.63 4.13
N GLU A 49 7.96 22.59 3.31
CA GLU A 49 8.37 23.90 3.79
C GLU A 49 7.14 24.82 3.95
N GLY A 50 7.19 25.71 4.96
CA GLY A 50 6.12 26.69 5.21
C GLY A 50 4.96 26.14 6.06
N PRO A 51 3.77 26.76 6.01
CA PRO A 51 2.61 26.27 6.73
C PRO A 51 2.10 24.96 6.10
N PRO A 52 1.68 23.98 6.92
CA PRO A 52 1.08 22.75 6.42
C PRO A 52 -0.17 23.03 5.59
N PRO A 53 -0.36 22.35 4.46
CA PRO A 53 -1.59 22.44 3.70
C PRO A 53 -2.74 21.84 4.50
N LEU A 54 -3.97 22.26 4.20
CA LEU A 54 -5.14 21.82 4.93
C LEU A 54 -5.28 20.30 4.99
N TRP A 55 -4.97 19.58 3.91
CA TRP A 55 -5.10 18.12 3.88
C TRP A 55 -4.13 17.38 4.83
N ALA A 56 -3.09 18.06 5.35
CA ALA A 56 -2.13 17.50 6.30
C ALA A 56 -2.46 17.84 7.76
N LEU A 57 -3.51 18.63 8.00
CA LEU A 57 -3.99 18.95 9.34
C LEU A 57 -5.00 17.91 9.78
N ILE A 58 -4.78 17.30 10.95
CA ILE A 58 -5.69 16.30 11.52
C ILE A 58 -6.96 17.00 12.03
N GLY A 59 -6.79 18.17 12.65
CA GLY A 59 -7.87 18.97 13.21
C GLY A 59 -7.30 20.11 14.05
N GLN A 60 -8.11 20.67 14.95
CA GLN A 60 -7.70 21.78 15.79
C GLN A 60 -8.41 21.81 17.14
N TRP A 61 -7.66 22.19 18.18
CA TRP A 61 -8.21 22.57 19.49
C TRP A 61 -8.50 24.06 19.54
N ARG A 62 -9.53 24.45 20.28
CA ARG A 62 -9.79 25.84 20.66
C ARG A 62 -9.42 26.06 22.11
N SER A 63 -8.64 27.10 22.37
CA SER A 63 -8.47 27.64 23.71
C SER A 63 -9.61 28.61 24.03
N GLY A 64 -10.10 28.54 25.27
CA GLY A 64 -11.06 29.48 25.83
C GLY A 64 -10.39 30.79 26.30
N PRO A 65 -11.16 31.70 26.90
CA PRO A 65 -10.67 32.99 27.39
C PRO A 65 -9.61 32.88 28.50
N THR A 66 -9.59 31.75 29.23
CA THR A 66 -8.63 31.46 30.30
C THR A 66 -7.38 30.74 29.78
N GLY A 67 -7.33 30.39 28.49
CA GLY A 67 -6.26 29.58 27.91
C GLY A 67 -6.40 28.07 28.17
N GLU A 68 -7.52 27.62 28.76
CA GLU A 68 -7.87 26.20 28.84
C GLU A 68 -8.42 25.71 27.48
N ILE A 69 -8.22 24.44 27.17
CA ILE A 69 -8.73 23.83 25.93
C ILE A 69 -10.20 23.44 26.15
N GLU A 70 -11.10 23.94 25.30
CA GLU A 70 -12.55 23.78 25.48
C GLU A 70 -13.23 22.96 24.37
N GLU A 71 -12.65 22.96 23.16
CA GLU A 71 -13.30 22.43 21.96
C GLU A 71 -12.28 21.77 21.03
N TRP A 72 -12.65 20.66 20.39
CA TRP A 72 -11.94 20.05 19.27
C TRP A 72 -12.80 20.06 18.01
N ARG A 73 -12.17 20.22 16.85
CA ARG A 73 -12.78 20.02 15.54
C ARG A 73 -11.88 19.17 14.65
N ASP A 74 -12.44 18.08 14.15
CA ASP A 74 -11.83 17.30 13.09
C ASP A 74 -11.80 18.10 11.78
N ASN A 75 -10.72 17.94 11.02
CA ASN A 75 -10.63 18.50 9.69
C ASN A 75 -11.20 17.51 8.65
N PRO A 76 -12.33 17.80 7.98
CA PRO A 76 -12.91 16.89 7.00
C PRO A 76 -12.06 16.71 5.73
N GLU A 77 -11.12 17.63 5.47
CA GLU A 77 -10.19 17.55 4.32
C GLU A 77 -8.91 16.77 4.66
N TYR A 78 -8.76 16.32 5.90
CA TYR A 78 -7.61 15.56 6.35
C TYR A 78 -7.43 14.27 5.54
N ARG A 79 -6.22 14.04 5.05
CA ARG A 79 -5.80 12.80 4.41
C ARG A 79 -4.87 12.04 5.35
N PRO A 80 -5.31 10.92 5.93
CA PRO A 80 -4.48 10.15 6.85
C PRO A 80 -3.18 9.65 6.22
N SER A 81 -2.06 9.83 6.92
CA SER A 81 -0.79 9.18 6.57
C SER A 81 -0.84 7.67 6.80
N PRO A 82 0.17 6.91 6.32
CA PRO A 82 0.22 5.45 6.53
C PRO A 82 0.15 5.06 8.01
N GLN A 83 0.84 5.82 8.88
CA GLN A 83 0.82 5.58 10.32
C GLN A 83 -0.57 5.78 10.92
N MET A 84 -1.28 6.82 10.47
CA MET A 84 -2.64 7.13 10.91
C MET A 84 -3.70 6.18 10.35
N LEU A 85 -3.33 5.35 9.36
CA LEU A 85 -4.13 4.23 8.84
C LEU A 85 -3.80 2.89 9.50
N ASP A 86 -2.94 2.88 10.54
CA ASP A 86 -2.42 1.67 11.19
C ASP A 86 -1.72 0.71 10.20
N TRP A 87 -1.14 1.24 9.12
CA TRP A 87 -0.34 0.42 8.21
C TRP A 87 0.95 0.00 8.91
N SER A 88 1.40 -1.21 8.59
CA SER A 88 2.68 -1.72 9.10
C SER A 88 3.84 -0.84 8.63
N GLU A 89 4.88 -0.73 9.47
CA GLU A 89 6.10 -0.03 9.09
C GLU A 89 6.65 -0.56 7.75
N PRO A 90 7.14 0.32 6.86
CA PRO A 90 7.69 -0.10 5.60
C PRO A 90 8.81 -1.13 5.75
N THR A 91 8.70 -2.23 5.01
CA THR A 91 9.67 -3.33 5.04
C THR A 91 10.93 -3.04 4.22
N ASP A 92 10.84 -2.10 3.27
CA ASP A 92 11.95 -1.63 2.44
C ASP A 92 11.67 -0.21 1.88
N ALA A 93 12.63 0.35 1.13
CA ALA A 93 12.51 1.70 0.57
C ALA A 93 11.42 1.83 -0.51
N VAL A 94 11.15 0.77 -1.27
CA VAL A 94 10.09 0.78 -2.30
C VAL A 94 8.72 0.77 -1.62
N ASP A 95 8.57 -0.06 -0.59
CA ASP A 95 7.38 -0.09 0.27
C ASP A 95 7.13 1.26 0.95
N GLY A 96 8.18 1.92 1.47
CA GLY A 96 8.05 3.25 2.07
C GLY A 96 7.56 4.30 1.08
N ALA A 97 8.16 4.34 -0.11
CA ALA A 97 7.72 5.24 -1.18
C ALA A 97 6.29 4.92 -1.62
N LEU A 98 5.93 3.62 -1.72
CA LEU A 98 4.60 3.16 -2.11
C LEU A 98 3.54 3.61 -1.11
N GLN A 99 3.79 3.46 0.18
CA GLN A 99 2.86 3.88 1.23
C GLN A 99 2.64 5.39 1.23
N LEU A 100 3.71 6.17 1.07
CA LEU A 100 3.63 7.63 0.99
C LEU A 100 2.90 8.10 -0.28
N ALA A 101 3.17 7.47 -1.43
CA ALA A 101 2.51 7.79 -2.69
C ALA A 101 1.00 7.51 -2.62
N ALA A 102 0.60 6.39 -2.04
CA ALA A 102 -0.80 6.00 -1.92
C ALA A 102 -1.62 6.91 -1.00
N THR A 103 -0.97 7.51 -0.01
CA THR A 103 -1.61 8.47 0.93
C THR A 103 -1.46 9.92 0.48
N GLY A 104 -0.72 10.17 -0.61
CA GLY A 104 -0.47 11.52 -1.15
C GLY A 104 0.60 12.32 -0.40
N TYR A 105 1.35 11.68 0.50
CA TYR A 105 2.46 12.29 1.24
C TYR A 105 3.79 12.23 0.49
N GLY A 106 3.87 11.46 -0.58
CA GLY A 106 5.02 11.39 -1.49
C GLY A 106 4.58 11.36 -2.95
N PRO A 107 5.42 11.79 -3.89
CA PRO A 107 5.13 11.66 -5.31
C PRO A 107 5.30 10.21 -5.78
N GLY A 108 4.50 9.77 -6.76
CA GLY A 108 4.60 8.42 -7.33
C GLY A 108 5.96 8.10 -7.97
N GLN A 109 6.66 9.12 -8.48
CA GLN A 109 8.01 8.99 -9.04
C GLN A 109 9.04 8.42 -8.05
N ASP A 110 8.86 8.67 -6.75
CA ASP A 110 9.75 8.13 -5.71
C ASP A 110 9.66 6.60 -5.65
N VAL A 111 8.51 6.02 -6.02
CA VAL A 111 8.32 4.57 -6.14
C VAL A 111 9.16 4.02 -7.28
N SER A 112 9.05 4.61 -8.48
CA SER A 112 9.82 4.21 -9.66
C SER A 112 11.33 4.35 -9.42
N GLU A 113 11.75 5.43 -8.74
CA GLU A 113 13.15 5.68 -8.38
C GLU A 113 13.70 4.69 -7.34
N ALA A 114 12.94 4.39 -6.28
CA ALA A 114 13.30 3.39 -5.29
C ALA A 114 13.38 2.00 -5.95
N LEU A 115 12.40 1.68 -6.80
CA LEU A 115 12.30 0.42 -7.51
C LEU A 115 13.50 0.20 -8.44
N ALA A 116 13.92 1.21 -9.20
CA ALA A 116 15.07 1.15 -10.12
C ALA A 116 16.41 0.73 -9.44
N ARG A 117 16.49 0.89 -8.11
CA ARG A 117 17.63 0.50 -7.27
C ARG A 117 17.41 -0.81 -6.51
N ALA A 118 16.22 -1.38 -6.55
CA ALA A 118 15.84 -2.55 -5.77
C ALA A 118 16.18 -3.88 -6.46
N GLU A 119 16.45 -4.87 -5.63
CA GLU A 119 16.23 -6.27 -5.99
C GLU A 119 14.81 -6.65 -5.64
N VAL A 120 14.15 -7.36 -6.55
CA VAL A 120 12.76 -7.77 -6.38
C VAL A 120 12.63 -9.27 -6.57
N SER A 121 11.57 -9.82 -5.99
CA SER A 121 11.20 -11.22 -6.14
C SER A 121 9.95 -11.34 -7.01
N VAL A 122 9.95 -12.29 -7.94
CA VAL A 122 8.79 -12.64 -8.77
C VAL A 122 8.52 -14.13 -8.68
N LEU A 123 7.26 -14.52 -8.70
CA LEU A 123 6.92 -15.93 -8.83
C LEU A 123 7.30 -16.41 -10.23
N VAL A 124 7.69 -17.67 -10.33
CA VAL A 124 8.09 -18.27 -11.61
C VAL A 124 7.19 -19.45 -11.97
N THR A 125 7.00 -19.64 -13.28
CA THR A 125 6.37 -20.83 -13.84
C THR A 125 7.27 -22.06 -13.65
N ALA A 126 6.75 -23.24 -13.97
CA ALA A 126 7.53 -24.48 -13.97
C ALA A 126 8.74 -24.45 -14.93
N THR A 127 8.74 -23.55 -15.92
CA THR A 127 9.86 -23.34 -16.85
C THR A 127 10.85 -22.27 -16.38
N GLY A 128 10.63 -21.66 -15.21
CA GLY A 128 11.49 -20.62 -14.64
C GLY A 128 11.25 -19.21 -15.18
N SER A 129 10.20 -18.99 -15.99
CA SER A 129 9.84 -17.65 -16.49
C SER A 129 8.98 -16.89 -15.46
N PRO A 130 9.01 -15.55 -15.41
CA PRO A 130 8.12 -14.78 -14.54
C PRO A 130 6.64 -15.16 -14.76
N LEU A 131 5.92 -15.37 -13.66
CA LEU A 131 4.51 -15.72 -13.68
C LEU A 131 3.67 -14.48 -13.99
N ALA A 132 3.01 -14.48 -15.14
CA ALA A 132 2.05 -13.45 -15.50
C ALA A 132 0.69 -13.65 -14.81
N ALA A 133 0.04 -12.54 -14.48
CA ALA A 133 -1.29 -12.46 -13.91
C ALA A 133 -2.06 -11.29 -14.55
N ALA A 134 -3.26 -11.02 -14.04
CA ALA A 134 -4.03 -9.83 -14.38
C ALA A 134 -4.32 -9.01 -13.13
N SER A 135 -4.28 -7.68 -13.24
CA SER A 135 -4.81 -6.78 -12.21
C SER A 135 -6.34 -6.97 -12.08
N PRO A 136 -6.98 -6.46 -11.01
CA PRO A 136 -8.44 -6.48 -10.89
C PRO A 136 -9.18 -5.84 -12.09
N GLU A 137 -8.53 -4.89 -12.77
CA GLU A 137 -9.00 -4.17 -13.96
C GLU A 137 -8.70 -4.91 -15.27
N GLY A 138 -7.98 -6.04 -15.22
CA GLY A 138 -7.65 -6.88 -16.37
C GLY A 138 -6.34 -6.51 -17.06
N THR A 139 -5.54 -5.58 -16.53
CA THR A 139 -4.22 -5.23 -17.08
C THR A 139 -3.27 -6.43 -16.91
N PRO A 140 -2.55 -6.87 -17.96
CA PRO A 140 -1.51 -7.89 -17.82
C PRO A 140 -0.38 -7.41 -16.92
N VAL A 141 -0.03 -8.21 -15.92
CA VAL A 141 0.96 -7.82 -14.91
C VAL A 141 1.90 -8.96 -14.54
N ILE A 142 3.09 -8.60 -14.06
CA ILE A 142 3.94 -9.49 -13.28
C ILE A 142 3.82 -9.07 -11.80
N PRO A 143 3.32 -9.94 -10.90
CA PRO A 143 3.37 -9.70 -9.46
C PRO A 143 4.82 -9.62 -8.96
N VAL A 144 5.15 -8.52 -8.28
CA VAL A 144 6.49 -8.21 -7.77
C VAL A 144 6.44 -8.02 -6.27
N TYR A 145 7.37 -8.64 -5.56
CA TYR A 145 7.50 -8.58 -4.11
C TYR A 145 8.85 -7.94 -3.77
N THR A 146 8.83 -6.83 -3.05
CA THR A 146 10.03 -6.04 -2.75
C THR A 146 10.75 -6.54 -1.49
N SER A 147 10.02 -7.22 -0.60
CA SER A 147 10.56 -7.84 0.62
C SER A 147 10.09 -9.29 0.79
N GLN A 148 10.80 -10.04 1.64
CA GLN A 148 10.43 -11.42 1.96
C GLN A 148 9.10 -11.51 2.71
N SER A 149 8.77 -10.52 3.55
CA SER A 149 7.51 -10.48 4.30
C SER A 149 6.29 -10.53 3.39
N TYR A 150 6.35 -9.89 2.22
CA TYR A 150 5.26 -9.94 1.25
C TYR A 150 5.12 -11.31 0.54
N LEU A 151 6.19 -12.11 0.48
CA LEU A 151 6.15 -13.47 -0.08
C LEU A 151 5.55 -14.51 0.87
N GLU A 152 5.53 -14.26 2.19
CA GLU A 152 5.10 -15.25 3.18
C GLU A 152 3.67 -15.74 2.94
N SER A 153 2.78 -14.82 2.57
CA SER A 153 1.37 -15.08 2.24
C SER A 153 1.19 -15.91 0.95
N VAL A 154 2.21 -15.96 0.09
CA VAL A 154 2.21 -16.73 -1.16
C VAL A 154 2.57 -18.21 -0.92
N GLY A 155 3.16 -18.53 0.23
CA GLY A 155 3.44 -19.91 0.65
C GLY A 155 4.76 -20.46 0.08
N ARG A 156 4.71 -21.66 -0.50
CA ARG A 156 5.90 -22.44 -0.92
C ARG A 156 6.17 -22.42 -2.43
N LEU A 157 5.53 -21.50 -3.16
CA LEU A 157 5.77 -21.34 -4.58
C LEU A 157 7.23 -20.94 -4.84
N LEU A 158 7.74 -21.35 -6.00
CA LEU A 158 9.07 -20.93 -6.43
C LEU A 158 9.03 -19.46 -6.81
N TYR A 159 10.01 -18.72 -6.35
CA TYR A 159 10.25 -17.35 -6.75
C TYR A 159 11.69 -17.21 -7.23
N ASP A 160 11.91 -16.22 -8.06
CA ASP A 160 13.23 -15.79 -8.44
C ASP A 160 13.46 -14.36 -7.96
N ARG A 161 14.68 -14.07 -7.50
CA ARG A 161 15.06 -12.78 -6.94
C ARG A 161 16.22 -12.19 -7.74
N ARG A 162 16.04 -10.96 -8.23
CA ARG A 162 16.97 -10.29 -9.14
C ARG A 162 16.84 -8.77 -9.07
N PRO A 163 17.84 -8.00 -9.54
CA PRO A 163 17.67 -6.58 -9.80
C PRO A 163 16.46 -6.30 -10.70
N VAL A 164 15.69 -5.24 -10.43
CA VAL A 164 14.53 -4.92 -11.27
C VAL A 164 14.92 -4.64 -12.73
N ALA A 165 16.13 -4.10 -12.95
CA ALA A 165 16.67 -3.86 -14.28
C ALA A 165 16.70 -5.15 -15.11
N ASP A 166 17.15 -6.25 -14.53
CA ASP A 166 17.23 -7.56 -15.19
C ASP A 166 15.84 -8.20 -15.37
N LEU A 167 14.88 -7.85 -14.51
CA LEU A 167 13.49 -8.31 -14.67
C LEU A 167 12.83 -7.63 -15.87
N VAL A 168 13.01 -6.31 -16.02
CA VAL A 168 12.37 -5.49 -17.07
C VAL A 168 12.73 -5.97 -18.48
N GLU A 169 13.95 -6.47 -18.67
CA GLU A 169 14.41 -7.04 -19.95
C GLU A 169 13.72 -8.37 -20.31
N LEU A 170 13.09 -9.04 -19.34
CA LEU A 170 12.39 -10.31 -19.53
C LEU A 170 10.87 -10.17 -19.57
N LEU A 171 10.33 -8.97 -19.35
CA LEU A 171 8.89 -8.76 -19.31
C LEU A 171 8.29 -8.97 -20.69
N PRO A 172 7.18 -9.73 -20.81
CA PRO A 172 6.45 -9.78 -22.06
C PRO A 172 5.92 -8.38 -22.40
N PRO A 173 5.84 -8.00 -23.69
CA PRO A 173 5.32 -6.71 -24.11
C PRO A 173 3.94 -6.42 -23.50
N GLY A 174 3.71 -5.18 -23.08
CA GLY A 174 2.44 -4.73 -22.52
C GLY A 174 2.16 -5.20 -21.09
N HIS A 175 3.12 -5.82 -20.40
CA HIS A 175 2.99 -6.14 -18.97
C HIS A 175 3.52 -4.99 -18.11
N ALA A 176 2.75 -4.64 -17.08
CA ALA A 176 3.19 -3.77 -16.00
C ALA A 176 3.73 -4.59 -14.82
N LEU A 177 4.43 -3.94 -13.89
CA LEU A 177 4.77 -4.55 -12.60
C LEU A 177 3.66 -4.25 -11.59
N TYR A 178 3.22 -5.27 -10.85
CA TYR A 178 2.23 -5.10 -9.79
C TYR A 178 2.91 -5.32 -8.43
N LEU A 179 3.22 -4.22 -7.75
CA LEU A 179 4.04 -4.20 -6.54
C LEU A 179 3.25 -4.61 -5.31
N ASN A 180 3.88 -5.45 -4.48
CA ASN A 180 3.41 -5.94 -3.19
C ASN A 180 1.91 -6.24 -3.12
N PRO A 181 1.37 -7.15 -3.97
CA PRO A 181 -0.07 -7.43 -4.04
C PRO A 181 -0.68 -7.95 -2.73
N THR A 182 0.16 -8.37 -1.79
CA THR A 182 -0.20 -8.96 -0.50
C THR A 182 0.00 -7.99 0.66
N GLY A 183 0.47 -6.77 0.39
CA GLY A 183 0.68 -5.72 1.38
C GLY A 183 -0.57 -4.88 1.68
N PRO A 184 -0.47 -3.91 2.60
CA PRO A 184 -1.56 -2.98 2.91
C PRO A 184 -1.93 -2.10 1.71
N VAL A 185 -0.97 -1.90 0.80
CA VAL A 185 -1.15 -1.18 -0.45
C VAL A 185 -0.35 -1.84 -1.56
N SER A 186 -0.84 -1.70 -2.79
CA SER A 186 -0.21 -2.18 -4.01
C SER A 186 -0.27 -1.10 -5.10
N MET A 187 0.61 -1.18 -6.09
CA MET A 187 0.67 -0.23 -7.20
C MET A 187 1.05 -0.91 -8.50
N LEU A 188 0.41 -0.47 -9.58
CA LEU A 188 0.84 -0.77 -10.94
C LEU A 188 1.90 0.23 -11.36
N VAL A 189 3.08 -0.27 -11.72
CA VAL A 189 4.16 0.54 -12.29
C VAL A 189 4.29 0.17 -13.76
N ASP A 190 4.12 1.18 -14.61
CA ASP A 190 4.30 1.04 -16.04
C ASP A 190 5.77 0.75 -16.38
N THR A 191 5.98 -0.20 -17.28
CA THR A 191 7.32 -0.67 -17.62
C THR A 191 8.12 0.39 -18.39
N GLU A 192 7.48 1.22 -19.22
CA GLU A 192 8.19 2.28 -19.95
C GLU A 192 8.62 3.41 -19.01
N GLU A 193 7.78 3.78 -18.04
CA GLU A 193 8.17 4.73 -16.99
C GLU A 193 9.36 4.20 -16.18
N LEU A 194 9.34 2.93 -15.80
CA LEU A 194 10.44 2.30 -15.08
C LEU A 194 11.73 2.24 -15.91
N ARG A 195 11.64 2.00 -17.23
CA ARG A 195 12.82 2.08 -18.12
C ARG A 195 13.42 3.47 -18.16
N ALA A 196 12.60 4.52 -18.17
CA ALA A 196 13.08 5.89 -18.10
C ALA A 196 13.81 6.18 -16.78
N ALA A 197 13.25 5.72 -15.64
CA ALA A 197 13.90 5.84 -14.34
C ALA A 197 15.23 5.08 -14.28
N LEU A 198 15.28 3.85 -14.81
CA LEU A 198 16.50 3.04 -14.88
C LEU A 198 17.62 3.72 -15.69
N ALA A 199 17.29 4.34 -16.82
CA ALA A 199 18.26 5.09 -17.63
C ALA A 199 18.87 6.27 -16.86
N GLY A 200 18.11 6.91 -15.97
CA GLY A 200 18.61 7.96 -15.07
C GLY A 200 19.57 7.45 -13.99
N VAL A 201 19.41 6.20 -13.54
CA VAL A 201 20.28 5.58 -12.52
C VAL A 201 21.62 5.11 -13.11
N SER A 202 21.64 4.63 -14.35
CA SER A 202 22.84 4.15 -15.03
C SER A 202 23.90 5.22 -15.31
N GLY A 203 23.55 6.50 -15.18
CA GLY A 203 24.51 7.61 -15.29
C GLY A 203 25.49 7.73 -14.12
N THR A 204 25.27 7.01 -13.02
CA THR A 204 26.02 7.20 -11.76
C THR A 204 26.88 6.01 -11.36
N GLU A 205 26.55 4.76 -11.75
CA GLU A 205 27.37 3.59 -11.40
C GLU A 205 27.34 2.51 -12.50
N ALA A 206 28.52 2.07 -12.94
CA ALA A 206 28.67 0.92 -13.84
C ALA A 206 28.29 -0.37 -13.09
N ARG A 207 27.16 -0.98 -13.44
CA ARG A 207 26.69 -2.25 -12.84
C ARG A 207 27.35 -3.46 -13.49
N GLU A 208 27.89 -4.33 -12.65
CA GLU A 208 28.25 -5.70 -13.00
C GLU A 208 26.98 -6.56 -13.01
N SER A 209 26.62 -7.11 -14.17
CA SER A 209 25.46 -8.00 -14.33
C SER A 209 25.70 -9.29 -13.56
N ALA A 210 24.88 -9.55 -12.55
CA ALA A 210 24.92 -10.80 -11.79
C ALA A 210 24.29 -11.93 -12.62
N ALA A 211 24.99 -13.07 -12.70
CA ALA A 211 24.50 -14.26 -13.39
C ALA A 211 23.14 -14.73 -12.80
N PRO A 212 22.27 -15.36 -13.62
CA PRO A 212 20.96 -15.82 -13.16
C PRO A 212 21.10 -16.76 -11.95
N VAL A 213 20.50 -16.37 -10.83
CA VAL A 213 20.42 -17.19 -9.62
C VAL A 213 19.30 -18.21 -9.79
N ALA A 214 19.50 -19.44 -9.31
CA ALA A 214 18.47 -20.47 -9.38
C ALA A 214 17.22 -20.07 -8.56
N PRO A 215 16.00 -20.44 -9.02
CA PRO A 215 14.76 -20.17 -8.29
C PRO A 215 14.82 -20.71 -6.86
N ARG A 216 14.28 -19.92 -5.94
CA ARG A 216 14.28 -20.18 -4.51
C ARG A 216 12.89 -20.68 -4.08
N PRO A 217 12.81 -21.64 -3.15
CA PRO A 217 11.54 -22.04 -2.57
C PRO A 217 11.03 -20.97 -1.59
N GLY A 218 9.72 -20.66 -1.68
CA GLY A 218 9.03 -19.83 -0.68
C GLY A 218 9.07 -20.43 0.72
N THR A 219 9.12 -19.58 1.75
CA THR A 219 9.28 -19.99 3.15
C THR A 219 7.96 -20.14 3.89
N GLY A 220 6.88 -20.54 3.21
CA GLY A 220 5.55 -20.75 3.84
C GLY A 220 5.68 -21.48 5.19
N ALA A 221 5.54 -20.71 6.27
CA ALA A 221 5.68 -21.19 7.63
C ALA A 221 4.48 -22.08 7.96
N GLY A 222 4.76 -23.29 8.46
CA GLY A 222 3.75 -24.29 8.79
C GLY A 222 3.72 -25.44 7.79
N GLY A 223 3.82 -26.67 8.29
CA GLY A 223 3.37 -27.83 7.54
C GLY A 223 1.88 -27.73 7.32
N ALA A 224 1.38 -28.11 6.14
CA ALA A 224 -0.04 -28.21 5.92
C ALA A 224 -0.62 -29.25 6.88
N GLU A 225 -1.29 -28.82 7.96
CA GLU A 225 -2.24 -29.69 8.62
C GLU A 225 -3.37 -29.97 7.63
N PRO A 226 -3.78 -31.24 7.44
CA PRO A 226 -4.87 -31.56 6.54
C PRO A 226 -6.13 -30.83 7.03
N VAL A 227 -6.67 -29.96 6.18
CA VAL A 227 -7.91 -29.24 6.46
C VAL A 227 -9.03 -30.28 6.58
N GLY A 228 -9.35 -30.65 7.82
CA GLY A 228 -10.53 -31.45 8.12
C GLY A 228 -11.78 -30.69 7.71
N SER A 229 -12.72 -31.38 7.06
CA SER A 229 -14.01 -30.84 6.62
C SER A 229 -14.78 -30.17 7.76
N GLY A 230 -14.56 -28.87 7.95
CA GLY A 230 -15.17 -28.04 8.97
C GLY A 230 -15.83 -26.82 8.34
N ARG A 231 -17.08 -26.55 8.76
CA ARG A 231 -17.98 -25.52 8.22
C ARG A 231 -17.31 -24.15 8.04
N GLY A 232 -17.43 -23.61 6.83
CA GLY A 232 -16.93 -22.30 6.44
C GLY A 232 -17.44 -21.18 7.34
N ILE A 233 -16.49 -20.36 7.80
CA ILE A 233 -16.75 -19.08 8.46
C ILE A 233 -16.44 -18.01 7.43
N GLY A 234 -17.48 -17.26 7.04
CA GLY A 234 -17.38 -16.14 6.11
C GLY A 234 -18.77 -15.78 5.61
N LYS A 235 -19.41 -14.81 6.26
CA LYS A 235 -20.68 -14.22 5.81
C LYS A 235 -20.48 -13.62 4.41
N PRO A 236 -21.32 -13.93 3.41
CA PRO A 236 -21.24 -13.26 2.12
C PRO A 236 -21.78 -11.83 2.24
N ALA A 237 -21.00 -10.87 1.76
CA ALA A 237 -21.50 -9.53 1.45
C ALA A 237 -22.57 -9.63 0.35
N ARG A 238 -23.66 -8.91 0.56
CA ARG A 238 -24.89 -8.93 -0.23
C ARG A 238 -24.63 -8.31 -1.61
N ALA A 239 -24.51 -9.11 -2.65
CA ALA A 239 -24.49 -8.64 -4.04
C ALA A 239 -25.90 -8.27 -4.51
N ALA A 240 -25.99 -7.16 -5.25
CA ALA A 240 -27.19 -6.70 -5.95
C ALA A 240 -27.62 -7.69 -7.05
N LYS A 241 -28.92 -7.73 -7.32
CA LYS A 241 -29.56 -8.68 -8.25
C LYS A 241 -29.01 -8.57 -9.67
N GLY A 242 -28.57 -9.71 -10.23
CA GLY A 242 -28.45 -9.92 -11.66
C GLY A 242 -27.09 -10.41 -12.15
N SER A 243 -26.59 -11.56 -11.68
CA SER A 243 -25.64 -12.36 -12.46
C SER A 243 -25.62 -13.81 -11.97
N THR A 244 -25.65 -14.73 -12.93
CA THR A 244 -25.72 -16.19 -12.77
C THR A 244 -24.37 -16.73 -12.30
N VAL A 245 -24.37 -17.47 -11.18
CA VAL A 245 -23.20 -18.22 -10.70
C VAL A 245 -23.02 -19.47 -11.58
N VAL A 246 -21.92 -19.52 -12.33
CA VAL A 246 -21.50 -20.73 -13.06
C VAL A 246 -20.65 -21.56 -12.12
N GLY A 247 -21.22 -22.67 -11.63
CA GLY A 247 -20.48 -23.68 -10.88
C GLY A 247 -19.55 -24.48 -11.79
N ALA A 248 -18.30 -24.64 -11.39
CA ALA A 248 -17.34 -25.49 -12.07
C ALA A 248 -17.83 -26.95 -12.05
N GLY A 249 -18.04 -27.51 -13.24
CA GLY A 249 -18.43 -28.89 -13.45
C GLY A 249 -17.33 -29.86 -13.01
N MET A 250 -17.77 -30.92 -12.34
CA MET A 250 -17.00 -32.13 -12.08
C MET A 250 -16.77 -32.87 -13.41
N ALA A 251 -15.50 -33.04 -13.80
CA ALA A 251 -15.05 -34.22 -14.53
C ALA A 251 -14.64 -35.26 -13.47
N GLY A 252 -14.88 -36.57 -13.55
CA GLY A 252 -15.42 -37.46 -14.56
C GLY A 252 -14.97 -38.86 -14.11
N SER A 253 -15.85 -39.86 -14.12
CA SER A 253 -15.44 -41.26 -13.98
C SER A 253 -16.14 -42.07 -15.04
N GLY A 254 -15.37 -42.48 -16.04
CA GLY A 254 -15.81 -43.41 -17.06
C GLY A 254 -15.98 -44.82 -16.49
N MET A 255 -17.00 -45.52 -16.96
CA MET A 255 -16.98 -46.97 -17.00
C MET A 255 -17.72 -47.43 -18.24
N ALA A 256 -16.96 -47.84 -19.24
CA ALA A 256 -17.45 -48.54 -20.40
C ALA A 256 -17.82 -49.98 -20.02
N ARG A 257 -19.04 -50.41 -20.40
CA ARG A 257 -19.32 -51.80 -20.76
C ARG A 257 -20.30 -51.79 -21.94
N GLY A 258 -19.88 -52.37 -23.05
CA GLY A 258 -20.71 -52.61 -24.22
C GLY A 258 -21.39 -53.98 -24.21
N ALA A 259 -22.32 -54.12 -25.17
CA ALA A 259 -22.96 -55.33 -25.74
C ALA A 259 -23.72 -56.23 -24.74
N ASN A 260 -24.99 -56.61 -24.94
CA ASN A 260 -25.87 -56.69 -26.10
C ASN A 260 -27.28 -56.24 -25.71
#